data_AF-A0A5S3Z972-F1
#
_entry.id   AF-A0A5S3Z972-F1
#
_cell.length_a   1.000
_cell.length_b   1.000
_cell.length_c   1.000
_cell.angle_alpha   90.00
_cell.angle_beta   90.00
_cell.angle_gamma   90.00
#
_symmetry.space_group_name_H-M   'P 1'
#
loop_
_entity.id
_entity.type
_entity.pdbx_description
1 polymer ?
#
loop_
_entity_poly.entity_id
_entity_poly.type
_entity_poly.pdbx_seq_one_letter_code
_entity_poly.pdbx_strand_id
1 'polypeptide(L)' 'MKEFYFTLSMSYSQCLAYYKGRISAVQVIDDAGRKIRFPANKLLPYMSQIGIRGRFRLLLDANNKFIRLERVH' A
#
# COMPACT_ATOMS: atom_id res chain seq x y z
N MET A 1 15.57 -4.99 9.86
CA MET A 1 14.31 -4.36 9.38
C MET A 1 14.45 -4.11 7.89
N LYS A 2 13.35 -4.07 7.14
CA LYS A 2 13.34 -3.79 5.70
C LYS A 2 12.37 -2.66 5.41
N GLU A 3 12.80 -1.76 4.54
CA GLU A 3 12.02 -0.59 4.16
C GLU A 3 11.84 -0.52 2.66
N PHE A 4 10.66 -0.07 2.28
CA PHE A 4 10.28 0.10 0.90
C PHE A 4 9.53 1.40 0.71
N TYR A 5 9.95 2.16 -0.29
CA TYR A 5 9.35 3.43 -0.64
C TYR A 5 8.72 3.30 -2.03
N PHE A 6 7.47 3.72 -2.13
CA PHE A 6 6.72 3.64 -3.37
C PHE A 6 5.68 4.75 -3.45
N THR A 7 5.38 5.16 -4.67
CA THR A 7 4.28 6.08 -4.95
C THR A 7 3.06 5.27 -5.32
N LEU A 8 1.92 5.63 -4.73
CA LEU A 8 0.65 5.02 -5.06
C LEU A 8 -0.32 6.09 -5.53
N SER A 9 -0.91 5.86 -6.69
CA SER A 9 -2.00 6.69 -7.22
C SER A 9 -3.09 5.76 -7.75
N MET A 10 -4.12 5.56 -6.93
CA MET A 10 -5.31 4.81 -7.28
C MET A 10 -6.53 5.73 -7.12
N SER A 11 -7.40 5.73 -8.14
CA SER A 11 -8.69 6.40 -8.08
C SER A 11 -9.66 5.67 -7.14
N TYR A 12 -10.71 6.37 -6.69
CA TYR A 12 -11.74 5.78 -5.85
C TYR A 12 -12.39 4.53 -6.48
N SER A 13 -12.64 4.53 -7.80
CA SER A 13 -13.19 3.39 -8.52
C SER A 13 -12.27 2.17 -8.53
N GLN A 14 -10.96 2.37 -8.68
CA GLN A 14 -9.95 1.31 -8.52
C GLN A 14 -9.91 0.80 -7.09
N CYS A 15 -10.09 1.70 -6.11
CA CYS A 15 -10.13 1.35 -4.70
C CYS A 15 -11.44 0.60 -4.29
N LEU A 16 -12.52 0.69 -5.09
CA LEU A 16 -13.84 0.16 -4.77
C LEU A 16 -13.87 -1.38 -4.68
N ALA A 17 -13.02 -2.07 -5.45
CA ALA A 17 -12.88 -3.52 -5.39
C ALA A 17 -12.24 -4.01 -4.09
N TYR A 18 -11.39 -3.18 -3.46
CA TYR A 18 -10.82 -3.46 -2.15
C TYR A 18 -11.87 -3.29 -1.03
N TYR A 19 -12.73 -2.28 -1.16
CA TYR A 19 -13.81 -2.03 -0.19
C TYR A 19 -14.85 -3.16 -0.16
N LYS A 20 -15.19 -3.72 -1.32
CA LYS A 20 -16.13 -4.85 -1.42
C LYS A 20 -15.54 -6.18 -0.94
N GLY A 21 -14.35 -6.18 -0.34
CA GLY A 21 -13.65 -7.37 0.13
C GLY A 21 -13.23 -8.33 -0.99
N ARG A 22 -13.33 -7.90 -2.26
CA ARG A 22 -13.03 -8.75 -3.43
C ARG A 22 -11.54 -8.86 -3.70
N ILE A 23 -10.75 -7.88 -3.24
CA ILE A 23 -9.29 -7.90 -3.36
C ILE A 23 -8.66 -7.94 -1.97
N SER A 24 -7.92 -9.02 -1.70
CA SER A 24 -7.26 -9.26 -0.41
C SER A 24 -5.86 -8.64 -0.30
N ALA A 25 -5.22 -8.31 -1.43
CA ALA A 25 -3.84 -7.83 -1.45
C ALA A 25 -3.61 -6.74 -2.51
N VAL A 26 -2.71 -5.81 -2.19
CA VAL A 26 -2.19 -4.80 -3.12
C VAL A 26 -0.77 -5.18 -3.50
N GLN A 27 -0.45 -5.03 -4.78
CA GLN A 27 0.90 -5.16 -5.31
C GLN A 27 1.40 -3.81 -5.79
N VAL A 28 2.62 -3.44 -5.38
CA VAL A 28 3.30 -2.22 -5.80
C VAL A 28 4.71 -2.55 -6.28
N ILE A 29 5.29 -1.64 -7.06
CA ILE A 29 6.71 -1.62 -7.39
C ILE A 29 7.32 -0.47 -6.60
N ASP A 30 8.39 -0.76 -5.88
CA ASP A 30 9.12 0.24 -5.12
C ASP A 30 10.16 0.95 -5.98
N ASP A 31 10.82 1.97 -5.43
CA ASP A 31 11.79 2.77 -6.19
C ASP A 31 12.99 1.98 -6.68
N ALA A 32 13.33 0.88 -6.00
CA ALA A 32 14.40 -0.03 -6.38
C ALA A 32 13.93 -1.11 -7.39
N GLY A 33 12.69 -1.01 -7.90
CA GLY A 33 12.12 -1.97 -8.84
C GLY A 33 11.62 -3.28 -8.22
N ARG A 34 11.57 -3.37 -6.89
CA ARG A 34 11.16 -4.56 -6.15
C ARG A 34 9.63 -4.65 -6.13
N LYS A 35 9.11 -5.82 -6.46
CA LYS A 35 7.67 -6.11 -6.34
C LYS A 35 7.32 -6.43 -4.90
N ILE A 36 6.35 -5.73 -4.35
CA ILE A 36 5.90 -5.88 -2.97
C ILE A 36 4.43 -6.18 -2.98
N ARG A 37 4.02 -7.20 -2.23
CA ARG A 37 2.62 -7.54 -2.02
C ARG A 37 2.28 -7.47 -0.55
N PHE A 38 1.21 -6.79 -0.20
CA PHE A 38 0.75 -6.70 1.19
C PHE A 38 -0.78 -6.63 1.28
N PRO A 39 -1.37 -6.94 2.44
CA PRO A 39 -2.83 -6.95 2.60
C PRO A 39 -3.46 -5.60 2.28
N ALA A 40 -4.51 -5.60 1.47
CA ALA A 40 -5.17 -4.39 1.02
C ALA A 40 -5.78 -3.56 2.15
N ASN A 41 -6.18 -4.21 3.25
CA ASN A 41 -6.74 -3.55 4.43
C ASN A 41 -5.77 -2.55 5.07
N LYS A 42 -4.44 -2.67 4.84
CA LYS A 42 -3.44 -1.73 5.34
C LYS A 42 -3.49 -0.37 4.64
N LEU A 43 -4.10 -0.30 3.46
CA LEU A 43 -4.27 0.94 2.69
C LEU A 43 -5.57 1.68 3.01
N LEU A 44 -6.54 1.02 3.66
CA LEU A 44 -7.83 1.63 4.01
C LEU A 44 -7.71 2.94 4.81
N PRO A 45 -6.81 3.07 5.80
CA PRO A 45 -6.64 4.33 6.54
C PRO A 45 -6.22 5.52 5.68
N TYR A 46 -5.69 5.27 4.47
CA TYR A 46 -5.18 6.29 3.55
C TYR A 46 -6.13 6.57 2.38
N MET A 47 -7.31 5.94 2.38
CA MET A 47 -8.34 6.14 1.36
C MET A 47 -9.11 7.44 1.59
N SER A 48 -9.28 8.21 0.52
CA SER A 48 -10.11 9.42 0.49
C SER A 48 -11.18 9.32 -0.60
N GLN A 49 -12.07 10.31 -0.68
CA GLN A 49 -13.09 10.41 -1.74
C GLN A 49 -12.49 10.46 -3.15
N ILE A 50 -11.24 10.92 -3.29
CA ILE A 50 -10.52 10.93 -4.57
C ILE A 50 -9.68 9.65 -4.81
N GLY A 51 -9.73 8.69 -3.90
CA GLY A 51 -8.92 7.47 -3.89
C GLY A 51 -7.70 7.59 -2.99
N ILE A 52 -6.63 6.87 -3.33
CA ILE A 52 -5.35 6.87 -2.59
C ILE A 52 -4.30 7.52 -3.47
N ARG A 53 -3.75 8.64 -3.00
CA ARG A 53 -2.63 9.32 -3.65
C ARG A 53 -1.62 9.73 -2.59
N GLY A 54 -0.36 9.43 -2.85
CA GLY A 54 0.73 9.89 -2.00
C GLY A 54 1.95 8.98 -2.08
N ARG A 55 2.92 9.35 -1.26
CA ARG A 55 4.15 8.59 -1.09
C ARG A 55 4.05 7.75 0.16
N PHE A 56 4.43 6.47 0.05
CA PHE A 56 4.31 5.53 1.14
C PHE A 56 5.66 4.91 1.51
N ARG A 57 5.83 4.65 2.79
CA ARG A 57 6.89 3.82 3.37
C ARG A 57 6.26 2.58 3.99
N LEU A 58 6.66 1.40 3.51
CA LEU A 58 6.33 0.12 4.13
C LEU A 58 7.52 -0.37 4.94
N LEU A 59 7.27 -0.64 6.21
CA LEU A 59 8.24 -1.19 7.15
C LEU A 59 7.91 -2.66 7.45
N LEU A 60 8.89 -3.54 7.23
CA LEU A 60 8.82 -4.95 7.57
C LEU A 60 9.92 -5.31 8.59
N ASP A 61 9.66 -6.35 9.39
CA ASP A 61 10.68 -6.93 10.25
C ASP A 61 11.73 -7.74 9.46
N ALA A 62 12.67 -8.38 10.17
CA ALA A 62 13.68 -9.23 9.54
C ALA A 62 13.08 -10.46 8.82
N ASN A 63 11.91 -10.93 9.28
CA ASN A 63 11.17 -12.09 8.77
C ASN A 63 10.11 -11.72 7.71
N ASN A 64 10.15 -10.48 7.17
CA ASN A 64 9.17 -9.93 6.23
C ASN A 64 7.75 -9.75 6.80
N LYS A 65 7.58 -9.77 8.13
CA LYS A 65 6.30 -9.48 8.77
C LYS A 65 6.00 -7.98 8.68
N PHE A 66 4.75 -7.65 8.38
CA PHE A 66 4.27 -6.27 8.37
C PHE A 66 4.45 -5.62 9.75
N ILE A 67 5.16 -4.49 9.79
CA ILE A 67 5.23 -3.63 10.98
C ILE A 67 4.27 -2.46 10.82
N ARG A 68 4.47 -1.63 9.78
CA ARG A 68 3.70 -0.40 9.57
C ARG A 68 3.72 0.04 8.11
N LEU A 69 2.65 0.73 7.71
CA LEU A 69 2.58 1.51 6.48
C LEU A 69 2.41 2.97 6.87
N GLU A 70 3.19 3.87 6.28
CA GLU A 70 3.20 5.31 6.57
C GLU A 70 3.04 6.09 5.28
N ARG A 71 2.25 7.18 5.32
CA ARG A 71 2.29 8.19 4.26
C ARG A 71 3.37 9.22 4.62
N VAL A 72 4.34 9.41 3.74
CA VAL A 72 5.51 10.29 3.96
C VAL A 72 5.48 11.55 3.09
N HIS A 73 4.52 11.66 2.17
CA HIS A 73 4.21 12.85 1.36
C HIS A 73 2.75 12.79 0.85
#